data_AF-A0A5D0JHU6-F1
#
_entry.id   AF-A0A5D0JHU6-F1
#
_cell.length_a   1.000
_cell.length_b   1.000
_cell.length_c   1.000
_cell.angle_alpha   90.00
_cell.angle_beta   90.00
_cell.angle_gamma   90.00
#
_symmetry.space_group_name_H-M   'P 1'
#
loop_
_entity.id
_entity.type
_entity.pdbx_description
1 polymer ?
#
loop_
_entity_poly.entity_id
_entity_poly.type
_entity_poly.pdbx_seq_one_letter_code
_entity_poly.pdbx_strand_id
1 'polypeptide(L)'
;TTGQVYIQKSQLGGGSPMIRGFSTNRLLITVDGIRMNNAIFRGGNLQNVISIDPFSIENTEVTLGAGSVIYGSDAVGGVMSFYTQKPKLSYTDSLLFKANIILRYASANNENTGHFNINLGYKKWAFLTSASYTDFDDLRMGAHGPSDYLRPEFVLTTNNTDQVIANTNPKEQKYTGYNQLNLMQKVRYQPYKNISFDLGLYYTTTSDIPRYDRLIRYRDNTLRSAEWYYGPQNWFMSNLNITKLSSSS
;
A
#
# COMPACT_ATOMS: atom_id res chain seq x y z
N THR A 1 -21.54 5.46 -6.39
CA THR A 1 -20.62 4.94 -5.35
C THR A 1 -21.45 4.43 -4.20
N THR A 2 -21.34 3.17 -3.80
CA THR A 2 -22.30 2.51 -2.88
C THR A 2 -22.21 2.97 -1.42
N GLY A 3 -21.29 3.88 -1.07
CA GLY A 3 -21.14 4.42 0.30
C GLY A 3 -20.67 3.40 1.35
N GLN A 4 -20.43 2.14 0.96
CA GLN A 4 -20.15 1.04 1.89
C GLN A 4 -18.66 0.82 2.15
N VAL A 5 -17.79 1.37 1.30
CA VAL A 5 -16.33 1.30 1.42
C VAL A 5 -15.78 2.72 1.37
N TYR A 6 -14.99 3.10 2.37
CA TYR A 6 -14.28 4.38 2.39
C TYR A 6 -12.91 4.22 3.06
N ILE A 7 -12.00 5.13 2.78
CA ILE A 7 -10.68 5.16 3.43
C ILE A 7 -10.71 6.25 4.50
N GLN A 8 -10.47 5.86 5.75
CA GLN A 8 -10.16 6.83 6.79
C GLN A 8 -8.67 7.10 6.77
N LYS A 9 -8.29 8.29 6.28
CA LYS A 9 -6.90 8.73 6.20
C LYS A 9 -6.64 9.79 7.26
N SER A 10 -5.85 9.46 8.28
CA SER A 10 -5.46 10.43 9.31
C SER A 10 -4.22 11.24 8.92
N GLN A 11 -3.41 10.72 8.00
CA GLN A 11 -2.22 11.37 7.45
C GLN A 11 -1.79 10.69 6.13
N LEU A 12 -0.77 11.22 5.45
CA LEU A 12 -0.35 10.73 4.13
C LEU A 12 0.01 9.23 4.13
N GLY A 13 0.92 8.80 5.01
CA GLY A 13 1.32 7.39 5.20
C GLY A 13 0.51 6.62 6.26
N GLY A 14 -0.70 7.10 6.60
CA GLY A 14 -1.54 6.52 7.65
C GLY A 14 -3.02 6.58 7.28
N GLY A 15 -3.53 5.49 6.71
CA GLY A 15 -4.92 5.39 6.29
C GLY A 15 -5.40 3.95 6.26
N SER A 16 -6.64 3.74 6.70
CA SER A 16 -7.23 2.41 6.86
C SER A 16 -8.54 2.30 6.10
N PRO A 17 -8.79 1.16 5.46
CA PRO A 17 -10.09 0.87 4.88
C PRO A 17 -11.16 0.76 5.97
N MET A 18 -12.36 1.21 5.63
CA MET A 18 -13.55 1.02 6.44
C MET A 18 -14.66 0.43 5.57
N ILE A 19 -15.28 -0.64 6.04
CA ILE A 19 -16.38 -1.33 5.38
C ILE A 19 -17.55 -1.38 6.35
N ARG A 20 -18.64 -0.67 6.04
CA ARG A 20 -19.86 -0.61 6.89
C ARG A 20 -19.56 -0.30 8.37
N GLY A 21 -18.62 0.61 8.62
CA GLY A 21 -18.19 1.00 9.98
C GLY A 21 -17.16 0.09 10.64
N PHE A 22 -16.89 -1.09 10.07
CA PHE A 22 -15.78 -1.94 10.50
C PHE A 22 -14.46 -1.41 9.94
N SER A 23 -13.40 -1.44 10.75
CA SER A 23 -12.04 -1.07 10.36
C SER A 23 -11.03 -1.98 11.02
N THR A 24 -9.74 -1.74 10.77
CA THR A 24 -8.65 -2.36 11.54
C THR A 24 -8.70 -3.89 11.43
N ASN A 25 -8.47 -4.62 12.53
CA ASN A 25 -8.45 -6.07 12.63
C ASN A 25 -9.82 -6.74 12.47
N ARG A 26 -10.85 -5.98 12.04
CA ARG A 26 -12.15 -6.53 11.68
C ARG A 26 -12.34 -6.61 10.17
N LEU A 27 -11.36 -6.16 9.39
CA LEU A 27 -11.26 -6.35 7.96
C LEU A 27 -10.02 -7.17 7.65
N LEU A 28 -10.15 -8.21 6.83
CA LEU A 28 -9.02 -8.98 6.36
C LEU A 28 -8.49 -8.38 5.07
N ILE A 29 -7.18 -8.14 5.00
CA ILE A 29 -6.47 -7.68 3.80
C ILE A 29 -5.57 -8.81 3.32
N THR A 30 -5.71 -9.20 2.06
CA THR A 30 -4.88 -10.23 1.44
C THR A 30 -4.28 -9.78 0.12
N VAL A 31 -3.05 -10.21 -0.17
CA VAL A 31 -2.40 -10.06 -1.47
C VAL A 31 -2.04 -11.45 -1.97
N ASP A 32 -2.67 -11.88 -3.08
CA ASP A 32 -2.54 -13.23 -3.63
C ASP A 32 -2.69 -14.35 -2.57
N GLY A 33 -3.64 -14.16 -1.66
CA GLY A 33 -3.95 -15.07 -0.55
C GLY A 33 -3.07 -14.91 0.69
N ILE A 34 -2.01 -14.08 0.66
CA ILE A 34 -1.16 -13.79 1.81
C ILE A 34 -1.81 -12.72 2.67
N ARG A 35 -2.04 -13.01 3.95
CA ARG A 35 -2.63 -12.06 4.91
C ARG A 35 -1.63 -10.95 5.25
N MET A 36 -2.07 -9.69 5.11
CA MET A 36 -1.29 -8.51 5.50
C MET A 36 -1.63 -7.99 6.89
N ASN A 37 -2.72 -8.44 7.52
CA ASN A 37 -3.02 -8.07 8.91
C ASN A 37 -1.91 -8.58 9.84
N ASN A 38 -1.45 -7.75 10.76
CA ASN A 38 -0.51 -8.16 11.79
C ASN A 38 -1.24 -8.73 13.02
N ALA A 39 -0.50 -9.45 13.88
CA ALA A 39 -1.03 -10.02 15.13
C ALA A 39 -1.29 -8.96 16.23
N ILE A 40 -1.08 -7.67 15.93
CA ILE A 40 -1.24 -6.59 16.89
C ILE A 40 -2.71 -6.21 16.92
N PHE A 41 -3.42 -6.69 17.95
CA PHE A 41 -4.81 -6.32 18.26
C PHE A 41 -4.91 -4.90 18.85
N ARG A 42 -4.41 -3.89 18.15
CA ARG A 42 -4.71 -2.50 18.49
C ARG A 42 -6.03 -2.14 17.82
N GLY A 43 -6.96 -1.54 18.56
CA GLY A 43 -8.21 -1.00 18.00
C GLY A 43 -8.02 0.24 17.12
N GLY A 44 -6.79 0.53 16.68
CA GLY A 44 -6.47 1.67 15.82
C GLY A 44 -6.16 1.21 14.40
N ASN A 45 -6.57 2.03 13.43
CA ASN A 45 -6.45 1.86 11.98
C ASN A 45 -5.23 1.04 11.50
N LEU A 46 -5.50 -0.01 10.71
CA LEU A 46 -4.49 -0.79 9.97
C LEU A 46 -4.17 -0.09 8.65
N GLN A 47 -2.91 0.35 8.53
CA GLN A 47 -2.43 1.13 7.38
C GLN A 47 -1.75 0.30 6.29
N ASN A 48 -1.65 -1.02 6.48
CA ASN A 48 -0.90 -1.94 5.61
C ASN A 48 -1.41 -1.96 4.16
N VAL A 49 -2.66 -1.54 3.92
CA VAL A 49 -3.21 -1.36 2.57
C VAL A 49 -2.39 -0.38 1.72
N ILE A 50 -1.74 0.60 2.35
CA ILE A 50 -0.94 1.64 1.67
C ILE A 50 0.35 1.04 1.09
N SER A 51 0.85 -0.05 1.67
CA SER A 51 2.04 -0.75 1.18
C SER A 51 1.78 -1.56 -0.10
N ILE A 52 0.53 -1.68 -0.55
CA ILE A 52 0.18 -2.41 -1.77
C ILE A 52 0.36 -1.48 -2.97
N ASP A 53 1.18 -1.90 -3.94
CA ASP A 53 1.39 -1.17 -5.19
C ASP A 53 0.17 -1.31 -6.12
N PRO A 54 -0.60 -0.24 -6.37
CA PRO A 54 -1.78 -0.30 -7.23
C PRO A 54 -1.45 -0.64 -8.69
N PHE A 55 -0.23 -0.37 -9.18
CA PHE A 55 0.15 -0.65 -10.55
C PHE A 55 0.46 -2.14 -10.79
N SER A 56 0.83 -2.87 -9.73
CA SER A 56 1.05 -4.32 -9.78
C SER A 56 -0.25 -5.14 -9.70
N ILE A 57 -1.38 -4.51 -9.34
CA ILE A 57 -2.68 -5.17 -9.16
C ILE A 57 -3.37 -5.38 -10.51
N GLU A 58 -3.89 -6.58 -10.73
CA GLU A 58 -4.74 -6.90 -11.88
C GLU A 58 -6.22 -6.72 -11.55
N ASN A 59 -6.66 -7.18 -10.37
CA ASN A 59 -8.01 -6.93 -9.88
C ASN A 59 -8.07 -6.88 -8.35
N THR A 60 -9.15 -6.30 -7.84
CA THR A 60 -9.43 -6.19 -6.41
C THR A 60 -10.85 -6.66 -6.16
N GLU A 61 -11.00 -7.54 -5.18
CA GLU A 61 -12.28 -8.03 -4.72
C GLU A 61 -12.55 -7.53 -3.30
N VAL A 62 -13.77 -7.02 -3.08
CA VAL A 62 -14.22 -6.61 -1.74
C VAL A 62 -15.46 -7.43 -1.39
N THR A 63 -15.29 -8.39 -0.50
CA THR A 63 -16.39 -9.17 0.07
C THR A 63 -16.93 -8.46 1.31
N LEU A 64 -18.22 -8.16 1.30
CA LEU A 64 -18.90 -7.46 2.37
C LEU A 64 -19.52 -8.44 3.36
N GLY A 65 -19.29 -8.24 4.66
CA GLY A 65 -19.84 -9.09 5.72
C GLY A 65 -18.89 -10.20 6.17
N ALA A 66 -19.42 -11.16 6.93
CA ALA A 66 -18.62 -12.17 7.60
C ALA A 66 -18.04 -13.19 6.61
N GLY A 67 -16.78 -12.98 6.24
CA GLY A 67 -15.96 -13.92 5.45
C GLY A 67 -15.19 -14.92 6.30
N SER A 68 -15.40 -14.93 7.63
CA SER A 68 -14.56 -15.69 8.57
C SER A 68 -14.53 -17.20 8.36
N VAL A 69 -15.57 -17.77 7.75
CA VAL A 69 -15.62 -19.22 7.44
C VAL A 69 -14.61 -19.59 6.34
N ILE A 70 -14.46 -18.73 5.32
CA ILE A 70 -13.60 -19.00 4.16
C ILE A 70 -12.18 -18.48 4.43
N TYR A 71 -12.08 -17.30 5.05
CA TYR A 71 -10.83 -16.56 5.15
C TYR A 71 -10.21 -16.53 6.55
N GLY A 72 -10.90 -17.06 7.57
CA GLY A 72 -10.40 -17.16 8.94
C GLY A 72 -10.60 -15.91 9.81
N SER A 73 -9.76 -15.75 10.83
CA SER A 73 -9.84 -14.64 11.79
C SER A 73 -9.64 -13.27 11.10
N ASP A 74 -10.22 -12.22 11.69
CA ASP A 74 -10.30 -10.83 11.20
C ASP A 74 -11.26 -10.55 10.02
N ALA A 75 -11.83 -11.56 9.37
CA ALA A 75 -12.78 -11.37 8.27
C ALA A 75 -14.24 -11.10 8.73
N VAL A 76 -14.44 -10.44 9.87
CA VAL A 76 -15.77 -10.25 10.49
C VAL A 76 -16.59 -9.16 9.77
N GLY A 77 -15.95 -8.04 9.45
CA GLY A 77 -16.58 -6.91 8.76
C GLY A 77 -16.47 -6.98 7.23
N GLY A 78 -15.51 -7.73 6.72
CA GLY A 78 -15.29 -7.92 5.29
C GLY A 78 -13.89 -8.41 4.96
N VAL A 79 -13.68 -8.70 3.68
CA VAL A 79 -12.38 -9.11 3.12
C VAL A 79 -12.07 -8.27 1.90
N MET A 80 -10.86 -7.72 1.86
CA MET A 80 -10.28 -7.11 0.68
C MET A 80 -9.18 -8.01 0.14
N SER A 81 -9.37 -8.54 -1.06
CA SER A 81 -8.44 -9.42 -1.74
C SER A 81 -7.87 -8.72 -2.95
N PHE A 82 -6.56 -8.51 -2.93
CA PHE A 82 -5.82 -7.93 -4.05
C PHE A 82 -5.12 -9.05 -4.79
N TYR A 83 -5.35 -9.12 -6.10
CA TYR A 83 -4.68 -10.10 -6.96
C TYR A 83 -3.72 -9.36 -7.88
N THR A 84 -2.44 -9.69 -7.76
CA THR A 84 -1.42 -9.06 -8.59
C THR A 84 -1.40 -9.72 -9.98
N GLN A 85 -0.91 -8.96 -10.96
CA GLN A 85 -0.72 -9.43 -12.33
C GLN A 85 -0.04 -10.80 -12.38
N LYS A 86 -0.48 -11.66 -13.31
CA LYS A 86 0.07 -13.03 -13.47
C LYS A 86 1.04 -13.12 -14.64
N PRO A 87 2.15 -13.90 -14.51
CA PRO A 87 3.02 -14.20 -15.64
C PRO A 87 2.25 -14.91 -16.76
N LYS A 88 2.47 -14.44 -17.99
CA LYS A 88 1.86 -14.95 -19.22
C LYS A 88 2.88 -15.77 -19.98
N LEU A 89 2.52 -17.03 -20.24
CA LEU A 89 3.31 -17.97 -21.06
C LEU A 89 3.23 -17.60 -22.54
N SER A 90 4.23 -18.06 -23.28
CA SER A 90 4.17 -18.12 -24.74
C SER A 90 3.78 -19.54 -25.17
N TYR A 91 2.69 -19.67 -25.92
CA TYR A 91 2.25 -20.96 -26.49
C TYR A 91 2.82 -21.22 -27.89
N THR A 92 3.67 -20.32 -28.38
CA THR A 92 4.43 -20.45 -29.63
C THR A 92 5.91 -20.71 -29.32
N ASP A 93 6.70 -21.11 -30.32
CA ASP A 93 8.16 -21.28 -30.19
C ASP A 93 8.94 -19.95 -30.14
N SER A 94 8.27 -18.83 -29.86
CA SER A 94 8.86 -17.50 -29.72
C SER A 94 8.74 -16.98 -28.29
N LEU A 95 9.67 -16.11 -27.90
CA LEU A 95 9.60 -15.41 -26.61
C LEU A 95 8.43 -14.41 -26.62
N LEU A 96 7.52 -14.55 -25.66
CA LEU A 96 6.52 -13.53 -25.36
C LEU A 96 7.14 -12.48 -24.44
N PHE A 97 7.50 -11.34 -25.03
CA PHE A 97 7.94 -10.15 -24.31
C PHE A 97 6.79 -9.15 -24.20
N LYS A 98 6.48 -8.69 -22.99
CA LYS A 98 5.61 -7.52 -22.76
C LYS A 98 6.25 -6.64 -21.71
N ALA A 99 6.26 -5.33 -21.94
CA ALA A 99 6.72 -4.36 -20.96
C ALA A 99 5.73 -3.22 -20.87
N ASN A 100 5.60 -2.66 -19.67
CA ASN A 100 4.80 -1.48 -19.40
C ASN A 100 5.56 -0.55 -18.46
N ILE A 101 5.46 0.74 -18.72
CA ILE A 101 6.07 1.81 -17.91
C ILE A 101 4.98 2.84 -17.63
N ILE A 102 4.89 3.29 -16.38
CA ILE A 102 3.96 4.32 -15.94
C ILE A 102 4.76 5.38 -15.18
N LEU A 103 4.51 6.64 -15.52
CA LEU A 103 4.99 7.80 -14.78
C LEU A 103 3.77 8.59 -14.30
N ARG A 104 3.79 9.05 -13.05
CA ARG A 104 2.71 9.83 -12.46
C ARG A 104 3.27 10.97 -11.64
N TYR A 105 2.63 12.14 -11.79
CA TYR A 105 2.88 13.31 -10.98
C TYR A 105 1.59 13.78 -10.30
N ALA A 106 1.62 14.07 -8.99
CA ALA A 106 0.48 14.65 -8.29
C ALA A 106 0.87 15.94 -7.56
N SER A 107 0.25 17.06 -7.93
CA SER A 107 0.60 18.40 -7.42
C SER A 107 0.19 18.64 -5.97
N ALA A 108 -0.73 17.84 -5.41
CA ALA A 108 -1.20 18.01 -4.04
C ALA A 108 -0.08 17.79 -3.01
N ASN A 109 0.92 16.97 -3.34
CA ASN A 109 2.01 16.54 -2.47
C ASN A 109 3.31 16.38 -3.27
N ASN A 110 3.43 17.10 -4.40
CA ASN A 110 4.52 17.00 -5.37
C ASN A 110 4.98 15.55 -5.66
N GLU A 111 4.04 14.60 -5.64
CA GLU A 111 4.32 13.17 -5.74
C GLU A 111 4.93 12.86 -7.10
N ASN A 112 6.04 12.13 -7.10
CA ASN A 112 6.63 11.55 -8.29
C ASN A 112 6.61 10.04 -8.16
N THR A 113 5.88 9.36 -9.04
CA THR A 113 5.83 7.90 -9.10
C THR A 113 6.35 7.39 -10.43
N GLY A 114 7.24 6.41 -10.37
CA GLY A 114 7.66 5.61 -11.50
C GLY A 114 7.34 4.14 -11.26
N HIS A 115 6.74 3.50 -12.26
CA HIS A 115 6.48 2.06 -12.25
C HIS A 115 6.94 1.44 -13.57
N PHE A 116 7.48 0.23 -13.49
CA PHE A 116 7.60 -0.62 -14.66
C PHE A 116 7.23 -2.07 -14.31
N ASN A 117 6.77 -2.79 -15.32
CA ASN A 117 6.66 -4.23 -15.28
C ASN A 117 7.09 -4.85 -16.61
N ILE A 118 7.60 -6.08 -16.53
CA ILE A 118 8.07 -6.85 -17.66
C ILE A 118 7.66 -8.31 -17.51
N ASN A 119 7.05 -8.85 -18.55
CA ASN A 119 6.68 -10.24 -18.68
C ASN A 119 7.55 -10.92 -19.74
N LEU A 120 8.19 -12.02 -19.36
CA LEU A 120 8.94 -12.90 -20.25
C LEU A 120 8.31 -14.29 -20.20
N GLY A 121 7.70 -14.73 -21.29
CA GLY A 121 7.09 -16.05 -21.41
C GLY A 121 7.76 -16.88 -22.50
N TYR A 122 8.20 -18.10 -22.20
CA TYR A 122 8.73 -19.04 -23.19
C TYR A 122 8.32 -20.47 -22.87
N LYS A 123 7.52 -21.08 -23.75
CA LYS A 123 7.02 -22.45 -23.62
C LYS A 123 6.34 -22.67 -22.27
N LYS A 124 7.03 -23.38 -21.36
CA LYS A 124 6.54 -23.83 -20.05
C LYS A 124 6.85 -22.83 -18.93
N TRP A 125 7.67 -21.82 -19.19
CA TRP A 125 8.13 -20.86 -18.18
C TRP A 125 7.61 -19.45 -18.48
N ALA A 126 7.15 -18.75 -17.45
CA ALA A 126 6.87 -17.33 -17.51
C ALA A 126 7.38 -16.62 -16.26
N PHE A 127 7.91 -15.43 -16.47
CA PHE A 127 8.44 -14.54 -15.45
C PHE A 127 7.71 -13.21 -15.56
N LEU A 128 7.34 -12.64 -14.42
CA LEU A 128 6.83 -11.28 -14.34
C LEU A 128 7.61 -10.55 -13.25
N THR A 129 8.30 -9.50 -13.63
CA THR A 129 8.99 -8.60 -12.71
C THR A 129 8.27 -7.27 -12.71
N SER A 130 8.06 -6.68 -11.55
CA SER A 130 7.46 -5.36 -11.40
C SER A 130 8.17 -4.58 -10.30
N ALA A 131 8.39 -3.30 -10.55
CA ALA A 131 8.94 -2.39 -9.57
C ALA A 131 8.26 -1.03 -9.66
N SER A 132 7.98 -0.45 -8.50
CA SER A 132 7.48 0.92 -8.34
C SER A 132 8.30 1.64 -7.30
N TYR A 133 8.61 2.90 -7.58
CA TYR A 133 9.15 3.83 -6.61
C TYR A 133 8.29 5.08 -6.60
N THR A 134 7.89 5.50 -5.40
CA THR A 134 7.11 6.73 -5.19
C THR A 134 7.79 7.61 -4.18
N ASP A 135 7.93 8.89 -4.52
CA ASP A 135 8.48 9.96 -3.69
C ASP A 135 7.34 10.92 -3.39
N PHE A 136 6.93 11.01 -2.12
CA PHE A 136 5.86 11.91 -1.67
C PHE A 136 6.47 13.06 -0.87
N ASP A 137 6.18 14.29 -1.27
CA ASP A 137 6.49 15.50 -0.50
C ASP A 137 5.33 15.82 0.48
N ASP A 138 5.44 16.95 1.17
CA ASP A 138 4.45 17.41 2.12
C ASP A 138 3.08 17.67 1.46
N LEU A 139 2.02 17.14 2.09
CA LEU A 139 0.66 17.27 1.60
C LEU A 139 0.15 18.70 1.78
N ARG A 140 -0.33 19.30 0.69
CA ARG A 140 -1.07 20.55 0.67
C ARG A 140 -2.57 20.28 0.76
N MET A 141 -3.20 20.82 1.80
CA MET A 141 -4.64 20.71 1.99
C MET A 141 -5.42 21.61 1.00
N GLY A 142 -6.72 21.33 0.87
CA GLY A 142 -7.62 22.09 0.02
C GLY A 142 -7.75 23.56 0.45
N ALA A 143 -8.07 24.44 -0.50
CA ALA A 143 -8.13 25.88 -0.24
C ALA A 143 -9.33 26.32 0.60
N HIS A 144 -10.39 25.50 0.63
CA HIS A 144 -11.63 25.76 1.34
C HIS A 144 -11.83 24.72 2.44
N GLY A 145 -11.88 25.17 3.70
CA GLY A 145 -12.06 24.32 4.86
C GLY A 145 -11.95 25.13 6.15
N PRO A 146 -12.23 24.52 7.31
CA PRO A 146 -12.05 25.18 8.61
C PRO A 146 -10.60 25.61 8.84
N SER A 147 -10.42 26.78 9.46
CA SER A 147 -9.10 27.30 9.84
C SER A 147 -8.36 26.39 10.82
N ASP A 148 -9.09 25.60 11.60
CA ASP A 148 -8.57 24.72 12.66
C ASP A 148 -7.66 23.60 12.11
N TYR A 149 -7.72 23.32 10.81
CA TYR A 149 -6.86 22.34 10.13
C TYR A 149 -5.57 22.92 9.58
N LEU A 150 -5.44 24.25 9.55
CA LEU A 150 -4.21 24.91 9.10
C LEU A 150 -3.06 24.55 10.05
N ARG A 151 -1.85 24.50 9.50
CA ARG A 151 -0.61 24.31 10.23
C ARG A 151 0.16 25.63 10.29
N PRO A 152 -0.14 26.53 11.23
CA PRO A 152 0.47 27.86 11.28
C PRO A 152 1.95 27.82 11.68
N GLU A 153 2.41 26.74 12.31
CA GLU A 153 3.78 26.59 12.79
C GLU A 153 4.21 25.12 12.82
N PHE A 154 5.51 24.90 12.92
CA PHE A 154 6.12 23.59 13.10
C PHE A 154 7.42 23.73 13.90
N VAL A 155 7.89 22.64 14.50
CA VAL A 155 9.17 22.63 15.18
C VAL A 155 10.24 22.17 14.20
N LEU A 156 11.37 22.88 14.17
CA LEU A 156 12.58 22.51 13.46
C LEU A 156 13.71 22.32 14.48
N THR A 157 14.35 21.17 14.47
CA THR A 157 15.53 20.92 15.30
C THR A 157 16.78 21.40 14.57
N THR A 158 17.41 22.46 15.08
CA THR A 158 18.68 23.01 14.55
C THR A 158 19.72 23.03 15.66
N ASN A 159 20.93 22.52 15.41
CA ASN A 159 22.01 22.46 16.39
C ASN A 159 21.59 21.82 17.73
N ASN A 160 20.81 20.74 17.69
CA ASN A 160 20.23 20.07 18.86
C ASN A 160 19.30 20.95 19.72
N THR A 161 18.76 22.04 19.16
CA THR A 161 17.75 22.88 19.79
C THR A 161 16.48 22.89 18.96
N ASP A 162 15.35 22.67 19.61
CA ASP A 162 14.03 22.71 18.99
C ASP A 162 13.55 24.16 18.93
N GLN A 163 13.25 24.62 17.72
CA GLN A 163 12.73 25.97 17.49
C GLN A 163 11.38 25.90 16.80
N VAL A 164 10.41 26.65 17.33
CA VAL A 164 9.10 26.80 16.67
C VAL A 164 9.23 27.83 15.56
N ILE A 165 8.92 27.41 14.34
CA ILE A 165 9.01 28.20 13.12
C ILE A 165 7.60 28.45 12.59
N ALA A 166 7.30 29.70 12.24
CA ALA A 166 6.07 30.05 11.55
C ALA A 166 6.06 29.43 10.14
N ASN A 167 4.96 28.77 9.80
CA ASN A 167 4.74 28.20 8.48
C ASN A 167 4.30 29.30 7.51
N THR A 168 5.14 29.63 6.55
CA THR A 168 4.83 30.61 5.49
C THR A 168 3.63 30.22 4.65
N ASN A 169 3.32 28.92 4.57
CA ASN A 169 2.14 28.38 3.92
C ASN A 169 1.38 27.43 4.85
N PRO A 170 0.44 27.94 5.68
CA PRO A 170 -0.29 27.12 6.65
C PRO A 170 -1.13 25.97 6.06
N LYS A 171 -1.34 25.94 4.73
CA LYS A 171 -2.02 24.84 4.05
C LYS A 171 -1.10 23.64 3.78
N GLU A 172 0.21 23.82 3.91
CA GLU A 172 1.19 22.75 3.75
C GLU A 172 1.38 22.01 5.08
N GLN A 173 1.11 20.71 5.07
CA GLN A 173 1.25 19.85 6.22
C GLN A 173 2.70 19.41 6.37
N LYS A 174 3.53 20.27 6.96
CA LYS A 174 4.97 20.02 7.13
C LYS A 174 5.27 18.66 7.79
N TYR A 175 6.27 17.96 7.29
CA TYR A 175 6.64 16.61 7.74
C TYR A 175 5.49 15.62 7.59
N THR A 176 4.98 15.48 6.36
CA THR A 176 4.08 14.39 5.93
C THR A 176 4.65 13.56 4.79
N GLY A 177 5.68 14.06 4.10
CA GLY A 177 6.38 13.35 3.04
C GLY A 177 7.04 12.05 3.50
N TYR A 178 7.15 11.10 2.57
CA TYR A 178 7.84 9.82 2.74
C TYR A 178 8.02 9.15 1.36
N ASN A 179 8.86 8.13 1.29
CA ASN A 179 9.17 7.43 0.04
C ASN A 179 8.75 5.97 0.18
N GLN A 180 8.37 5.34 -0.93
CA GLN A 180 7.90 3.96 -0.96
C GLN A 180 8.49 3.20 -2.15
N LEU A 181 9.02 2.02 -1.86
CA LEU A 181 9.50 1.07 -2.86
C LEU A 181 8.62 -0.18 -2.82
N ASN A 182 8.22 -0.65 -3.99
CA ASN A 182 7.49 -1.89 -4.18
C ASN A 182 8.18 -2.72 -5.25
N LEU A 183 8.53 -3.96 -4.93
CA LEU A 183 9.13 -4.92 -5.84
C LEU A 183 8.28 -6.19 -5.83
N MET A 184 8.07 -6.76 -7.00
CA MET A 184 7.38 -8.04 -7.18
C MET A 184 8.11 -8.88 -8.22
N GLN A 185 8.31 -10.15 -7.89
CA GLN A 185 8.74 -11.17 -8.83
C GLN A 185 7.78 -12.34 -8.78
N LYS A 186 7.24 -12.72 -9.94
CA LYS A 186 6.45 -13.93 -10.10
C LYS A 186 7.10 -14.86 -11.12
N VAL A 187 7.01 -16.15 -10.84
CA VAL A 187 7.48 -17.23 -11.72
C VAL A 187 6.36 -18.24 -11.86
N ARG A 188 6.02 -18.56 -13.10
CA ARG A 188 5.08 -19.63 -13.45
C ARG A 188 5.81 -20.70 -14.23
N TYR A 189 5.66 -21.95 -13.80
CA TYR A 189 6.08 -23.13 -14.52
C TYR A 189 4.90 -24.05 -14.80
N GLN A 190 4.61 -24.30 -16.07
CA GLN A 190 3.49 -25.12 -16.51
C GLN A 190 4.01 -26.28 -17.38
N PRO A 191 4.45 -27.40 -16.77
CA PRO A 191 5.02 -28.53 -17.51
C PRO A 191 4.01 -29.23 -18.42
N TYR A 192 2.74 -29.23 -18.02
CA TYR A 192 1.60 -29.84 -18.70
C TYR A 192 0.42 -28.87 -18.71
N LYS A 193 -0.53 -29.03 -19.63
CA LYS A 193 -1.71 -28.15 -19.72
C LYS A 193 -2.57 -28.14 -18.44
N ASN A 194 -2.53 -29.23 -17.68
CA ASN A 194 -3.34 -29.43 -16.47
C ASN A 194 -2.58 -29.25 -15.16
N ILE A 195 -1.28 -28.91 -15.18
CA ILE A 195 -0.49 -28.71 -13.95
C ILE A 195 0.33 -27.43 -14.08
N SER A 196 0.17 -26.51 -13.13
CA SER A 196 1.01 -25.31 -13.00
C SER A 196 1.57 -25.16 -11.58
N PHE A 197 2.77 -24.60 -11.52
CA PHE A 197 3.46 -24.17 -10.31
C PHE A 197 3.64 -22.66 -10.39
N ASP A 198 3.24 -21.96 -9.36
CA ASP A 198 3.21 -20.49 -9.30
C ASP A 198 3.93 -20.03 -8.04
N LEU A 199 5.05 -19.34 -8.19
CA LEU A 199 5.81 -18.70 -7.12
C LEU A 199 5.62 -17.18 -7.23
N GLY A 200 5.31 -16.53 -6.11
CA GLY A 200 5.30 -15.08 -5.98
C GLY A 200 6.18 -14.62 -4.82
N LEU A 201 6.94 -13.56 -5.07
CA LEU A 201 7.78 -12.85 -4.11
C LEU A 201 7.41 -11.37 -4.18
N TYR A 202 7.16 -10.77 -3.01
CA TYR A 202 6.79 -9.36 -2.89
C TYR A 202 7.65 -8.74 -1.81
N TYR A 203 8.24 -7.59 -2.11
CA TYR A 203 8.98 -6.78 -1.16
C TYR A 203 8.46 -5.35 -1.22
N THR A 204 8.10 -4.79 -0.08
CA THR A 204 7.76 -3.37 0.01
C THR A 204 8.38 -2.76 1.25
N THR A 205 8.87 -1.55 1.09
CA THR A 205 9.50 -0.77 2.15
C THR A 205 9.14 0.71 1.99
N THR A 206 9.14 1.43 3.10
CA THR A 206 9.00 2.89 3.12
C THR A 206 10.21 3.52 3.78
N SER A 207 10.45 4.80 3.52
CA SER A 207 11.25 5.60 4.45
C SER A 207 10.50 5.74 5.79
N ASP A 208 11.10 6.46 6.73
CA ASP A 208 10.37 6.87 7.93
C ASP A 208 9.10 7.64 7.56
N ILE A 209 7.96 7.18 8.08
CA ILE A 209 6.68 7.85 7.89
C ILE A 209 6.43 8.75 9.10
N PRO A 210 6.39 10.08 8.93
CA PRO A 210 6.09 10.99 10.01
C PRO A 210 4.70 10.75 10.59
N ARG A 211 4.56 10.97 11.90
CA ARG A 211 3.27 10.99 12.60
C ARG A 211 2.76 12.40 12.73
N TYR A 212 2.18 12.92 11.66
CA TYR A 212 1.57 14.24 11.63
C TYR A 212 0.61 14.47 12.79
N ASP A 213 -0.17 13.45 13.18
CA ASP A 213 -1.08 13.49 14.33
C ASP A 213 -0.40 13.76 15.69
N ARG A 214 0.90 13.52 15.78
CA ARG A 214 1.75 13.77 16.96
C ARG A 214 2.45 15.12 16.87
N LEU A 215 2.88 15.50 15.67
CA LEU A 215 3.62 16.73 15.41
C LEU A 215 2.78 18.01 15.60
N ILE A 216 1.45 17.91 15.55
CA ILE A 216 0.53 19.05 15.74
C ILE A 216 0.00 19.18 17.18
N ARG A 217 0.50 18.37 18.12
CA ARG A 217 -0.01 18.38 19.50
C ARG A 217 0.69 19.43 20.34
N TYR A 218 -0.10 20.23 21.05
CA TYR A 218 0.40 21.21 21.99
C TYR A 218 0.54 20.63 23.41
N ARG A 219 1.48 21.17 24.17
CA ARG A 219 1.61 21.06 25.63
C ARG A 219 2.00 22.45 26.14
N ASP A 220 1.20 23.00 27.06
CA ASP A 220 1.47 24.32 27.67
C ASP A 220 1.72 25.42 26.61
N ASN A 221 0.87 25.43 25.57
CA ASN A 221 0.91 26.39 24.46
C ASN A 221 2.16 26.34 23.55
N THR A 222 2.94 25.26 23.61
CA THR A 222 4.03 24.98 22.65
C THR A 222 3.85 23.61 22.00
N LEU A 223 4.41 23.41 20.81
CA LEU A 223 4.38 22.11 20.13
C LEU A 223 5.20 21.09 20.93
N ARG A 224 4.59 19.93 21.18
CA ARG A 224 5.12 18.89 22.07
C ARG A 224 6.30 18.11 21.49
N SER A 225 6.42 18.02 20.17
CA SER A 225 7.37 17.12 19.51
C SER A 225 7.90 17.74 18.24
N ALA A 226 9.23 17.73 18.08
CA ALA A 226 9.90 18.06 16.83
C ALA A 226 9.75 16.97 15.78
N GLU A 227 9.97 15.74 16.21
CA GLU A 227 10.00 14.57 15.35
C GLU A 227 9.19 13.44 15.98
N TRP A 228 8.51 12.67 15.12
CA TRP A 228 7.81 11.46 15.52
C TRP A 228 7.56 10.61 14.28
N TYR A 229 7.97 9.34 14.30
CA TYR A 229 7.83 8.45 13.14
C TYR A 229 7.10 7.15 13.51
N TYR A 230 6.44 6.55 12.53
CA TYR A 230 6.01 5.14 12.62
C TYR A 230 7.18 4.17 12.40
N GLY A 231 8.32 4.65 11.90
CA GLY A 231 9.41 3.83 11.38
C GLY A 231 9.18 3.42 9.91
N PRO A 232 10.18 2.82 9.24
CA PRO A 232 9.99 2.23 7.93
C PRO A 232 9.10 0.98 8.05
N GLN A 233 8.12 0.84 7.14
CA GLN A 233 7.28 -0.34 7.09
C GLN A 233 7.83 -1.33 6.08
N ASN A 234 8.40 -2.43 6.55
CA ASN A 234 9.00 -3.46 5.70
C ASN A 234 8.10 -4.70 5.64
N TRP A 235 7.79 -5.14 4.42
CA TRP A 235 7.09 -6.38 4.18
C TRP A 235 7.85 -7.20 3.16
N PHE A 236 8.12 -8.45 3.53
CA PHE A 236 8.54 -9.48 2.61
C PHE A 236 7.50 -10.60 2.65
N MET A 237 6.89 -10.89 1.51
CA MET A 237 5.84 -11.87 1.38
C MET A 237 6.21 -12.86 0.28
N SER A 238 5.91 -14.14 0.50
CA SER A 238 6.10 -15.16 -0.52
C SER A 238 4.92 -16.13 -0.52
N ASN A 239 4.55 -16.61 -1.70
CA ASN A 239 3.60 -17.70 -1.85
C ASN A 239 4.04 -18.69 -2.92
N LEU A 240 3.71 -19.96 -2.68
CA LEU A 240 3.90 -21.05 -3.63
C LEU A 240 2.57 -21.78 -3.79
N ASN A 241 2.07 -21.85 -5.01
CA ASN A 241 0.83 -22.53 -5.34
C ASN A 241 1.05 -23.60 -6.39
N ILE A 242 0.36 -24.72 -6.24
CA ILE A 242 0.33 -25.81 -7.22
C ILE A 242 -1.13 -25.99 -7.65
N THR A 243 -1.39 -25.84 -8.94
CA THR A 243 -2.73 -26.04 -9.50
C THR A 243 -2.74 -27.28 -10.37
N LYS A 244 -3.65 -28.21 -10.07
CA LYS A 244 -3.93 -29.39 -10.91
C LYS A 244 -5.38 -29.36 -11.37
N LEU A 245 -5.59 -29.25 -12.67
CA LEU A 245 -6.92 -29.34 -13.28
C LEU A 245 -7.25 -30.81 -13.54
N SER A 246 -8.45 -31.23 -13.13
CA SER A 246 -9.01 -32.53 -13.49
C SER A 246 -9.47 -32.49 -14.95
N SER A 247 -9.17 -33.52 -15.72
CA SER A 247 -9.57 -33.65 -17.14
C SER A 247 -11.02 -34.14 -17.32
N SER A 248 -11.90 -33.92 -16.34
CA SER A 248 -13.29 -34.43 -16.38
C SER A 248 -14.28 -33.31 -16.70
N SER A 249 -14.45 -33.07 -18.01
CA SER A 249 -15.72 -32.82 -18.73
C SER A 249 -15.41 -32.75 -20.22
#